data_AF-A0A1Z8LXE8-F1
#
_entry.id   AF-A0A1Z8LXE8-F1
#
_cell.length_a   1.000
_cell.length_b   1.000
_cell.length_c   1.000
_cell.angle_alpha   90.00
_cell.angle_beta   90.00
_cell.angle_gamma   90.00
#
_symmetry.space_group_name_H-M   'P 1'
#
loop_
_entity.id
_entity.type
_entity.pdbx_description
1 polymer ?
#
loop_
_entity_poly.entity_id
_entity_poly.type
_entity_poly.pdbx_seq_one_letter_code
_entity_poly.pdbx_strand_id
1 'polypeptide(L)'
;MPAEAAFILTGRNTVGMISKYSEIISQFSDDNYFFNGAYGPQLIDQFTYIVDELVNDPNTRQAVATIWRPNPRPSKDIPCTISAQFMIRDNKLHIFDTMRSSDIWLGWPYDIFNFTMCAAFVSLLYKLRTGHLLPLGNIYLTAASQHLYESDYEKAVDILQNPKTMPYHSFDITQFNHPKELTQWLIDHANKGTLLDFPKPDLDITDGN
;
A
#
# COMPACT_ATOMS: atom_id res chain seq x y z
N MET A 1 -0.91 -9.16 -3.48
CA MET A 1 -1.61 -7.93 -3.03
C MET A 1 -1.73 -7.86 -1.50
N PRO A 2 -2.45 -8.73 -0.75
CA PRO A 2 -2.59 -8.56 0.71
C PRO A 2 -1.26 -8.58 1.49
N ALA A 3 -0.32 -9.44 1.07
CA ALA A 3 1.00 -9.54 1.69
C ALA A 3 1.81 -8.24 1.59
N GLU A 4 1.79 -7.59 0.43
CA GLU A 4 2.53 -6.34 0.20
C GLU A 4 1.90 -5.17 0.96
N ALA A 5 0.57 -5.05 0.95
CA ALA A 5 -0.12 -4.08 1.77
C ALA A 5 0.19 -4.27 3.26
N ALA A 6 0.18 -5.51 3.77
CA ALA A 6 0.60 -5.81 5.14
C ALA A 6 2.07 -5.40 5.40
N PHE A 7 2.96 -5.68 4.45
CA PHE A 7 4.37 -5.32 4.54
C PHE A 7 4.58 -3.80 4.64
N ILE A 8 3.86 -3.02 3.80
CA ILE A 8 3.86 -1.56 3.84
C ILE A 8 3.31 -1.06 5.18
N LEU A 9 2.11 -1.51 5.58
CA LEU A 9 1.43 -1.02 6.77
C LEU A 9 2.06 -1.45 8.09
N THR A 10 2.97 -2.42 8.06
CA THR A 10 3.79 -2.82 9.22
C THR A 10 5.17 -2.17 9.21
N GLY A 11 5.44 -1.24 8.29
CA GLY A 11 6.68 -0.47 8.26
C GLY A 11 7.91 -1.28 7.84
N ARG A 12 7.74 -2.45 7.21
CA ARG A 12 8.84 -3.38 6.96
C ARG A 12 9.54 -3.10 5.63
N ASN A 13 10.82 -3.45 5.56
CA ASN A 13 11.66 -3.40 4.36
C ASN A 13 12.54 -4.64 4.19
N THR A 14 12.26 -5.72 4.91
CA THR A 14 13.07 -6.95 4.87
C THR A 14 12.65 -7.89 3.73
N VAL A 15 13.63 -8.45 3.02
CA VAL A 15 13.40 -9.39 1.92
C VAL A 15 12.72 -10.67 2.40
N GLY A 16 13.18 -11.22 3.53
CA GLY A 16 12.75 -12.53 4.02
C GLY A 16 11.26 -12.66 4.33
N MET A 17 10.52 -11.55 4.45
CA MET A 17 9.07 -11.61 4.64
C MET A 17 8.34 -11.76 3.31
N ILE A 18 8.76 -11.02 2.28
CA ILE A 18 8.01 -10.96 1.02
C ILE A 18 8.52 -11.96 -0.02
N SER A 19 9.77 -12.41 0.07
CA SER A 19 10.33 -13.48 -0.76
C SER A 19 9.57 -14.79 -0.64
N LYS A 20 8.87 -14.99 0.49
CA LYS A 20 7.94 -16.11 0.72
C LYS A 20 6.73 -16.10 -0.21
N TYR A 21 6.32 -14.92 -0.68
CA TYR A 21 5.14 -14.73 -1.53
C TYR A 21 5.50 -14.51 -3.02
N SER A 22 6.76 -14.17 -3.31
CA SER A 22 7.28 -14.04 -4.67
C SER A 22 8.80 -14.16 -4.68
N GLU A 23 9.34 -15.24 -5.22
CA GLU A 23 10.79 -15.39 -5.35
C GLU A 23 11.40 -14.32 -6.25
N ILE A 24 10.66 -13.88 -7.28
CA ILE A 24 11.07 -12.85 -8.23
C ILE A 24 11.35 -11.53 -7.53
N ILE A 25 10.62 -11.20 -6.45
CA ILE A 25 10.81 -9.91 -5.79
C ILE A 25 12.19 -9.77 -5.12
N SER A 26 12.80 -10.90 -4.75
CA SER A 26 14.13 -10.90 -4.12
C SER A 26 15.23 -10.35 -5.03
N GLN A 27 15.05 -10.44 -6.35
CA GLN A 27 16.04 -9.96 -7.34
C GLN A 27 16.23 -8.44 -7.32
N PHE A 28 15.25 -7.70 -6.80
CA PHE A 28 15.29 -6.24 -6.69
C PHE A 28 16.06 -5.77 -5.45
N SER A 29 16.39 -6.65 -4.52
CA SER A 29 17.25 -6.30 -3.39
C SER A 29 18.72 -6.17 -3.84
N ASP A 30 19.39 -5.14 -3.33
CA ASP A 30 20.82 -4.93 -3.59
C ASP A 30 21.69 -5.89 -2.75
N ASP A 31 21.24 -6.26 -1.55
CA ASP A 31 22.00 -7.04 -0.57
C ASP A 31 21.35 -8.39 -0.18
N ASN A 32 20.16 -8.68 -0.71
CA ASN A 32 19.30 -9.83 -0.39
C ASN A 32 18.69 -9.83 1.02
N TYR A 33 18.87 -8.75 1.79
CA TYR A 33 18.33 -8.60 3.15
C TYR A 33 17.27 -7.51 3.23
N PHE A 34 17.48 -6.39 2.55
CA PHE A 34 16.60 -5.22 2.59
C PHE A 34 16.21 -4.71 1.19
N PHE A 35 15.03 -4.09 1.13
CA PHE A 35 14.54 -3.31 -0.01
C PHE A 35 14.80 -1.83 0.23
N ASN A 36 15.53 -1.20 -0.68
CA ASN A 36 15.90 0.21 -0.58
C ASN A 36 14.73 1.14 -0.92
N GLY A 37 13.81 0.68 -1.76
CA GLY A 37 12.63 1.38 -2.24
C GLY A 37 11.33 0.97 -1.56
N ALA A 38 11.38 0.15 -0.50
CA ALA A 38 10.19 -0.23 0.26
C ALA A 38 9.44 1.00 0.80
N TYR A 39 8.13 1.04 0.58
CA TYR A 39 7.29 2.17 1.00
C TYR A 39 7.07 2.20 2.50
N GLY A 40 7.03 1.02 3.13
CA GLY A 40 6.62 0.85 4.53
C GLY A 40 7.33 1.78 5.51
N PRO A 41 8.67 1.77 5.58
CA PRO A 41 9.40 2.63 6.53
C PRO A 41 9.09 4.11 6.33
N GLN A 42 9.02 4.59 5.08
CA GLN A 42 8.74 5.99 4.83
C GLN A 42 7.32 6.37 5.21
N LEU A 43 6.32 5.54 4.87
CA LEU A 43 4.92 5.86 5.10
C LEU A 43 4.51 5.77 6.57
N ILE A 44 4.95 4.71 7.28
CA ILE A 44 4.46 4.45 8.64
C ILE A 44 4.84 5.57 9.61
N ASP A 45 6.05 6.11 9.46
CA ASP A 45 6.57 7.21 10.27
C ASP A 45 5.82 8.52 9.99
N GLN A 46 5.25 8.67 8.79
CA GLN A 46 4.52 9.88 8.38
C GLN A 46 3.01 9.80 8.66
N PHE A 47 2.41 8.61 8.82
CA PHE A 47 0.96 8.51 9.03
C PHE A 47 0.46 9.20 10.31
N THR A 48 1.26 9.27 11.37
CA THR A 48 0.90 10.08 12.55
C THR A 48 0.78 11.55 12.19
N TYR A 49 1.76 12.11 11.47
CA TYR A 49 1.70 13.48 10.96
C TYR A 49 0.47 13.70 10.06
N ILE A 50 0.18 12.79 9.13
CA ILE A 50 -1.00 12.86 8.26
C ILE A 50 -2.28 12.97 9.08
N VAL A 51 -2.45 12.11 10.07
CA VAL A 51 -3.67 12.07 10.88
C VAL A 51 -3.77 13.33 11.73
N ASP A 52 -2.69 13.78 12.35
CA ASP A 52 -2.70 14.99 13.17
C ASP A 52 -3.05 16.24 12.34
N GLU A 53 -2.53 16.36 11.12
CA GLU A 53 -2.92 17.43 10.18
C GLU A 53 -4.41 17.38 9.83
N LEU A 54 -4.95 16.19 9.52
CA LEU A 54 -6.36 16.00 9.18
C LEU A 54 -7.30 16.27 10.37
N VAL A 55 -6.86 15.96 11.60
CA VAL A 55 -7.62 16.22 12.83
C VAL A 55 -7.64 17.72 13.15
N ASN A 56 -6.49 18.39 13.00
CA ASN A 56 -6.35 19.82 13.30
C ASN A 56 -7.11 20.69 12.30
N ASP A 57 -7.04 20.37 11.01
CA ASP A 57 -7.80 21.03 9.95
C ASP A 57 -8.32 19.98 8.95
N PRO A 58 -9.61 19.59 9.01
CA PRO A 58 -10.21 18.68 8.04
C PRO A 58 -10.14 19.16 6.59
N ASN A 59 -9.94 20.47 6.35
CA ASN A 59 -9.77 21.03 5.01
C ASN A 59 -8.31 21.13 4.56
N THR A 60 -7.36 20.68 5.39
CA THR A 60 -5.92 20.78 5.14
C THR A 60 -5.55 20.27 3.75
N ARG A 61 -4.52 20.91 3.20
CA ARG A 61 -3.85 20.51 1.96
C ARG A 61 -2.44 19.98 2.24
N GLN A 62 -2.06 19.86 3.52
CA GLN A 62 -0.70 19.62 3.99
C GLN A 62 -0.48 18.20 4.51
N ALA A 63 -1.54 17.39 4.60
CA ALA A 63 -1.48 15.97 4.92
C ALA A 63 -0.88 15.17 3.74
N VAL A 64 0.45 15.26 3.58
CA VAL A 64 1.23 14.64 2.50
C VAL A 64 2.37 13.82 3.07
N ALA A 65 2.51 12.58 2.61
CA ALA A 65 3.64 11.71 2.90
C ALA A 65 4.53 11.60 1.67
N THR A 66 5.84 11.57 1.87
CA THR A 66 6.83 11.37 0.80
C THR A 66 7.43 9.97 0.86
N ILE A 67 7.41 9.25 -0.25
CA ILE A 67 8.07 7.96 -0.43
C ILE A 67 9.44 8.17 -1.07
N TRP A 68 9.55 9.16 -1.95
CA TRP A 68 10.80 9.53 -2.60
C TRP A 68 11.80 10.13 -1.61
N ARG A 69 13.08 9.83 -1.82
CA ARG A 69 14.20 10.43 -1.06
C ARG A 69 14.92 11.45 -1.93
N PRO A 70 15.38 12.59 -1.37
CA PRO A 70 16.26 13.51 -2.10
C PRO A 70 17.52 12.78 -2.58
N ASN A 71 17.83 12.89 -3.88
CA ASN A 71 19.01 12.29 -4.51
C ASN A 71 19.20 10.80 -4.15
N PRO A 72 18.27 9.90 -4.53
CA PRO A 72 18.37 8.50 -4.16
C PRO A 72 19.64 7.89 -4.76
N ARG A 73 20.31 7.05 -3.97
CA ARG A 73 21.47 6.31 -4.44
C ARG A 73 21.05 5.30 -5.52
N PRO A 74 21.94 4.95 -6.46
CA PRO A 74 21.68 3.84 -7.38
C PRO A 74 21.32 2.58 -6.60
N SER A 75 20.22 1.94 -7.01
CA SER A 75 19.68 0.73 -6.41
C SER A 75 18.90 -0.01 -7.48
N LYS A 76 18.79 -1.33 -7.35
CA LYS A 76 17.86 -2.14 -8.13
C LYS A 76 16.39 -1.89 -7.75
N ASP A 77 16.15 -1.29 -6.59
CA ASP A 77 14.84 -1.04 -6.01
C ASP A 77 14.68 0.46 -5.67
N ILE A 78 14.33 1.23 -6.71
CA ILE A 78 14.01 2.65 -6.59
C ILE A 78 12.50 2.79 -6.59
N PRO A 79 11.88 3.45 -5.58
CA PRO A 79 10.43 3.52 -5.47
C PRO A 79 9.83 4.18 -6.73
N CYS A 80 8.71 3.65 -7.22
CA CYS A 80 8.03 4.23 -8.37
C CYS A 80 7.07 5.37 -7.95
N THR A 81 6.57 5.32 -6.71
CA THR A 81 5.76 6.38 -6.10
C THR A 81 6.63 7.47 -5.47
N ILE A 82 6.22 8.72 -5.68
CA ILE A 82 6.87 9.91 -5.14
C ILE A 82 6.23 10.32 -3.80
N SER A 83 4.91 10.47 -3.78
CA SER A 83 4.15 10.96 -2.63
C SER A 83 2.72 10.44 -2.61
N ALA A 84 2.14 10.42 -1.41
CA ALA A 84 0.73 10.14 -1.15
C ALA A 84 0.13 11.31 -0.34
N GLN A 85 -0.89 11.97 -0.87
CA GLN A 85 -1.62 13.05 -0.18
C GLN A 85 -3.01 12.57 0.24
N PHE A 86 -3.41 12.94 1.45
CA PHE A 86 -4.71 12.58 2.02
C PHE A 86 -5.57 13.82 2.20
N MET A 87 -6.85 13.73 1.83
CA MET A 87 -7.78 14.86 1.93
C MET A 87 -9.15 14.38 2.38
N ILE A 88 -9.77 15.10 3.32
CA ILE A 88 -11.18 14.88 3.68
C ILE A 88 -12.05 15.79 2.83
N ARG A 89 -12.88 15.21 1.96
CA ARG A 89 -13.87 15.97 1.15
C ARG A 89 -15.18 15.21 1.16
N ASP A 90 -16.28 15.94 1.34
CA ASP A 90 -17.63 15.39 1.49
C ASP A 90 -17.70 14.29 2.57
N ASN A 91 -17.02 14.53 3.69
CA ASN A 91 -16.87 13.62 4.83
C ASN A 91 -16.30 12.23 4.46
N LYS A 92 -15.49 12.16 3.40
CA LYS A 92 -14.77 10.93 3.00
C LYS A 92 -13.28 11.20 2.92
N LEU A 93 -12.47 10.20 3.24
CA LEU A 93 -11.01 10.26 3.10
C LEU A 93 -10.62 9.84 1.68
N HIS A 94 -10.06 10.77 0.92
CA HIS A 94 -9.51 10.54 -0.43
C HIS A 94 -7.99 10.48 -0.36
N ILE A 95 -7.38 9.72 -1.27
CA ILE A 95 -5.92 9.63 -1.41
C ILE A 95 -5.48 9.97 -2.84
N PHE A 96 -4.40 10.72 -2.96
CA PHE A 96 -3.82 11.20 -4.20
C PHE A 96 -2.35 10.78 -4.28
N ASP A 97 -2.06 9.82 -5.13
CA ASP A 97 -0.73 9.26 -5.31
C ASP A 97 -0.08 9.82 -6.56
N THR A 98 1.14 10.32 -6.42
CA THR A 98 1.95 10.82 -7.53
C THR A 98 3.15 9.91 -7.74
N MET A 99 3.34 9.43 -8.97
CA MET A 99 4.31 8.40 -9.32
C MET A 99 5.20 8.88 -10.47
N ARG A 100 6.51 8.58 -10.41
CA ARG A 100 7.42 8.84 -11.54
C ARG A 100 7.23 7.84 -12.69
N SER A 101 6.70 6.65 -12.37
CA SER A 101 6.65 5.51 -13.27
C SER A 101 5.59 4.54 -12.78
N SER A 102 4.83 3.92 -13.67
CA SER A 102 3.92 2.83 -13.33
C SER A 102 3.78 1.85 -14.48
N ASP A 103 4.03 0.58 -14.19
CA ASP A 103 3.65 -0.52 -15.08
C ASP A 103 2.13 -0.70 -14.99
N ILE A 104 1.43 -0.59 -16.12
CA ILE A 104 -0.03 -0.70 -16.15
C ILE A 104 -0.52 -2.14 -15.99
N TRP A 105 0.33 -3.13 -16.28
CA TRP A 105 -0.07 -4.54 -16.28
C TRP A 105 -0.02 -5.15 -14.89
N LEU A 106 1.15 -5.14 -14.23
CA LEU A 106 1.32 -5.72 -12.89
C LEU A 106 1.30 -4.65 -11.79
N GLY A 107 1.98 -3.52 -12.01
CA GLY A 107 2.12 -2.48 -10.97
C GLY A 107 0.79 -1.84 -10.58
N TRP A 108 0.06 -1.33 -11.56
CA TRP A 108 -1.14 -0.50 -11.34
C TRP A 108 -2.23 -1.19 -10.50
N PRO A 109 -2.60 -2.47 -10.74
CA PRO A 109 -3.55 -3.16 -9.87
C PRO A 109 -3.08 -3.32 -8.42
N TYR A 110 -1.79 -3.57 -8.22
CA TYR A 110 -1.18 -3.71 -6.89
C TYR A 110 -1.13 -2.37 -6.17
N ASP A 111 -0.73 -1.30 -6.85
CA ASP A 111 -0.69 0.06 -6.30
C ASP A 111 -2.08 0.51 -5.88
N ILE A 112 -3.13 0.31 -6.70
CA ILE A 112 -4.52 0.61 -6.31
C ILE A 112 -4.87 -0.09 -5.00
N PHE A 113 -4.56 -1.39 -4.88
CA PHE A 113 -4.86 -2.14 -3.67
C PHE A 113 -4.08 -1.60 -2.46
N ASN A 114 -2.77 -1.42 -2.60
CA ASN A 114 -1.88 -0.98 -1.52
C ASN A 114 -2.27 0.40 -0.99
N PHE A 115 -2.54 1.36 -1.87
CA PHE A 115 -2.93 2.72 -1.48
C PHE A 115 -4.37 2.80 -0.96
N THR A 116 -5.28 1.93 -1.41
CA THR A 116 -6.59 1.75 -0.76
C THR A 116 -6.42 1.28 0.69
N MET A 117 -5.51 0.33 0.94
CA MET A 117 -5.22 -0.14 2.30
C MET A 117 -4.52 0.94 3.15
N CYS A 118 -3.69 1.80 2.55
CA CYS A 118 -3.12 2.98 3.22
C CYS A 118 -4.21 3.96 3.66
N ALA A 119 -5.17 4.28 2.78
CA ALA A 119 -6.32 5.12 3.13
C ALA A 119 -7.16 4.50 4.26
N ALA A 120 -7.37 3.18 4.22
CA ALA A 120 -8.06 2.46 5.29
C ALA A 120 -7.32 2.56 6.64
N PHE A 121 -5.99 2.39 6.62
CA PHE A 121 -5.16 2.49 7.81
C PHE A 121 -5.19 3.90 8.41
N VAL A 122 -5.07 4.94 7.58
CA VAL A 122 -5.17 6.35 8.02
C VAL A 122 -6.56 6.66 8.58
N SER A 123 -7.64 6.17 7.96
CA SER A 123 -9.00 6.34 8.49
C SER A 123 -9.18 5.67 9.86
N LEU A 124 -8.61 4.48 10.07
CA LEU A 124 -8.62 3.80 11.37
C LEU A 124 -7.80 4.55 12.43
N LEU A 125 -6.65 5.13 12.08
CA LEU A 125 -5.90 5.99 12.99
C LEU A 125 -6.68 7.25 13.35
N TYR A 126 -7.33 7.88 12.36
CA TYR A 126 -8.21 9.03 12.57
C TYR A 126 -9.37 8.69 13.51
N LYS A 127 -9.97 7.50 13.37
CA LYS A 127 -10.99 6.97 14.30
C LYS A 127 -10.45 6.86 15.72
N LEU A 128 -9.23 6.38 15.92
CA LEU A 128 -8.63 6.30 17.26
C LEU A 128 -8.38 7.67 17.88
N ARG A 129 -8.08 8.69 17.07
CA ARG A 129 -7.84 10.06 17.54
C ARG A 129 -9.12 10.84 17.83
N THR A 130 -10.18 10.61 17.06
CA THR A 130 -11.39 11.46 17.08
C THR A 130 -12.67 10.76 17.53
N GLY A 131 -12.67 9.42 17.58
CA GLY A 131 -13.87 8.61 17.74
C GLY A 131 -14.73 8.48 16.47
N HIS A 132 -14.36 9.13 15.35
CA HIS A 132 -15.11 9.12 14.10
C HIS A 132 -14.39 8.32 13.02
N LEU A 133 -15.04 7.31 12.44
CA LEU A 133 -14.52 6.58 11.29
C LEU A 133 -14.90 7.31 10.00
N LEU A 134 -13.90 7.76 9.24
CA LEU A 134 -14.13 8.35 7.92
C LEU A 134 -14.38 7.25 6.89
N PRO A 135 -15.50 7.28 6.15
CA PRO A 135 -15.66 6.44 4.98
C PRO A 135 -14.56 6.68 3.95
N LEU A 136 -14.20 5.64 3.20
CA LEU A 136 -13.26 5.77 2.11
C LEU A 136 -13.88 6.52 0.93
N GLY A 137 -13.11 7.46 0.40
CA GLY A 137 -13.42 8.21 -0.80
C GLY A 137 -12.75 7.60 -2.03
N ASN A 138 -12.38 8.47 -2.97
CA ASN A 138 -11.71 8.09 -4.19
C ASN A 138 -10.19 7.97 -3.97
N ILE A 139 -9.59 7.10 -4.79
CA ILE A 139 -8.15 7.03 -5.01
C ILE A 139 -7.85 7.68 -6.37
N TYR A 140 -6.82 8.53 -6.39
CA TYR A 140 -6.34 9.19 -7.60
C TYR A 140 -4.87 8.83 -7.80
N LEU A 141 -4.57 7.98 -8.79
CA LEU A 141 -3.20 7.64 -9.16
C LEU A 141 -2.77 8.46 -10.37
N THR A 142 -1.68 9.20 -10.25
CA THR A 142 -1.09 9.99 -11.34
C THR A 142 0.34 9.52 -11.59
N ALA A 143 0.62 9.00 -12.78
CA ALA A 143 1.96 8.55 -13.16
C ALA A 143 2.52 9.39 -14.32
N ALA A 144 3.77 9.84 -14.19
CA ALA A 144 4.46 10.58 -15.26
C ALA A 144 4.80 9.67 -16.47
N SER A 145 5.26 8.45 -16.20
CA SER A 145 5.47 7.40 -17.21
C SER A 145 4.57 6.22 -16.92
N GLN A 146 3.44 6.14 -17.61
CA GLN A 146 2.57 4.97 -17.58
C GLN A 146 2.87 4.10 -18.80
N HIS A 147 3.27 2.85 -18.58
CA HIS A 147 3.81 2.00 -19.65
C HIS A 147 3.33 0.56 -19.51
N LEU A 148 3.40 -0.15 -20.65
CA LEU A 148 3.19 -1.59 -20.75
C LEU A 148 4.48 -2.21 -21.29
N TYR A 149 4.99 -3.24 -20.61
CA TYR A 149 6.14 -3.97 -21.11
C TYR A 149 5.76 -4.81 -22.33
N GLU A 150 6.65 -4.88 -23.32
CA GLU A 150 6.45 -5.68 -24.55
C GLU A 150 6.16 -7.16 -24.23
N SER A 151 6.78 -7.70 -23.18
CA SER A 151 6.57 -9.06 -22.69
C SER A 151 5.13 -9.35 -22.23
N ASP A 152 4.35 -8.32 -21.94
CA ASP A 152 2.97 -8.41 -21.46
C ASP A 152 1.96 -7.93 -22.51
N TYR A 153 2.40 -7.48 -23.69
CA TYR A 153 1.53 -6.96 -24.75
C TYR A 153 0.46 -7.98 -25.18
N GLU A 154 0.87 -9.19 -25.54
CA GLU A 154 -0.07 -10.23 -25.99
C GLU A 154 -1.07 -10.62 -24.89
N LYS A 155 -0.66 -10.59 -23.62
CA LYS A 155 -1.56 -10.86 -22.49
C LYS A 155 -2.58 -9.73 -22.32
N ALA A 156 -2.16 -8.49 -22.51
CA ALA A 156 -3.05 -7.33 -22.46
C ALA A 156 -4.09 -7.36 -23.58
N VAL A 157 -3.66 -7.71 -24.81
CA VAL A 157 -4.58 -7.89 -25.94
C VAL A 157 -5.59 -8.99 -25.65
N ASP A 158 -5.17 -10.14 -25.10
CA ASP A 158 -6.08 -11.22 -24.74
C ASP A 158 -7.16 -10.77 -23.73
N ILE A 159 -6.79 -10.06 -22.65
CA ILE A 159 -7.78 -9.56 -21.68
C ILE A 159 -8.76 -8.57 -22.31
N LEU A 160 -8.31 -7.71 -23.22
CA LEU A 160 -9.18 -6.73 -23.89
C LEU A 160 -10.18 -7.41 -24.85
N GLN A 161 -9.78 -8.50 -25.49
CA GLN A 161 -10.63 -9.26 -26.41
C GLN A 161 -11.53 -10.27 -25.68
N ASN A 162 -11.03 -10.85 -24.58
CA ASN A 162 -11.66 -11.90 -23.79
C ASN A 162 -11.75 -11.49 -22.31
N PRO A 163 -12.55 -10.46 -21.98
CA PRO A 163 -12.60 -9.93 -20.62
C PRO A 163 -13.09 -10.99 -19.64
N LYS A 164 -12.27 -11.25 -18.61
CA LYS A 164 -12.64 -12.14 -17.50
C LYS A 164 -13.20 -11.32 -16.35
N THR A 165 -14.47 -11.51 -16.04
CA THR A 165 -15.09 -10.96 -14.84
C THR A 165 -14.91 -11.93 -13.68
N MET A 166 -14.42 -11.44 -12.55
CA MET A 166 -14.44 -12.19 -11.30
C MET A 166 -15.48 -11.57 -10.36
N PRO A 167 -16.20 -12.38 -9.57
CA PRO A 167 -17.00 -11.85 -8.49
C PRO A 167 -16.09 -11.10 -7.52
N TYR A 168 -16.48 -9.87 -7.16
CA TYR A 168 -15.76 -9.08 -6.16
C TYR A 168 -16.66 -8.83 -4.95
N HIS A 169 -16.04 -8.88 -3.78
CA HIS A 169 -16.66 -8.43 -2.54
C HIS A 169 -16.14 -7.04 -2.23
N SER A 170 -17.05 -6.13 -1.88
CA SER A 170 -16.66 -4.78 -1.46
C SER A 170 -15.89 -4.88 -0.15
N PHE A 171 -14.76 -4.18 -0.08
CA PHE A 171 -14.01 -4.03 1.17
C PHE A 171 -14.80 -3.15 2.14
N ASP A 172 -15.17 -3.70 3.30
CA ASP A 172 -15.86 -2.97 4.35
C ASP A 172 -14.90 -2.59 5.46
N ILE A 173 -14.56 -1.30 5.56
CA ILE A 173 -13.68 -0.78 6.61
C ILE A 173 -14.34 -0.82 8.00
N THR A 174 -15.68 -0.86 8.07
CA THR A 174 -16.41 -0.78 9.35
C THR A 174 -16.24 -2.02 10.23
N GLN A 175 -15.77 -3.14 9.65
CA GLN A 175 -15.44 -4.36 10.38
C GLN A 175 -14.19 -4.20 11.30
N PHE A 176 -13.44 -3.10 11.16
CA PHE A 176 -12.22 -2.86 11.93
C PHE A 176 -12.40 -1.72 12.95
N ASN A 177 -11.87 -1.93 14.15
CA ASN A 177 -11.80 -0.94 15.22
C ASN A 177 -10.40 -0.37 15.42
N HIS A 178 -9.37 -1.10 14.97
CA HIS A 178 -7.98 -0.72 15.16
C HIS A 178 -7.14 -1.02 13.90
N PRO A 179 -6.14 -0.17 13.53
CA PRO A 179 -5.28 -0.44 12.38
C PRO A 179 -4.56 -1.81 12.43
N LYS A 180 -4.22 -2.28 13.64
CA LYS A 180 -3.66 -3.63 13.87
C LYS A 180 -4.58 -4.76 13.36
N GLU A 181 -5.90 -4.61 13.47
CA GLU A 181 -6.87 -5.60 12.97
C GLU A 181 -6.86 -5.66 11.44
N LEU A 182 -6.74 -4.50 10.77
CA LEU A 182 -6.58 -4.44 9.31
C LEU A 182 -5.28 -5.13 8.88
N THR A 183 -4.16 -4.85 9.53
CA THR A 183 -2.89 -5.51 9.19
C THR A 183 -2.94 -7.01 9.43
N GLN A 184 -3.58 -7.46 10.52
CA GLN A 184 -3.75 -8.90 10.78
C GLN A 184 -4.66 -9.54 9.74
N TRP A 185 -5.75 -8.87 9.37
CA TRP A 185 -6.66 -9.33 8.31
C TRP A 185 -5.92 -9.48 6.98
N LEU A 186 -5.06 -8.54 6.61
CA LEU A 186 -4.24 -8.60 5.40
C LEU A 186 -3.26 -9.79 5.44
N ILE A 187 -2.61 -10.02 6.58
CA ILE A 187 -1.71 -11.17 6.78
C ILE A 187 -2.50 -12.49 6.67
N ASP A 188 -3.67 -12.57 7.31
CA ASP A 188 -4.52 -13.76 7.25
C ASP A 188 -5.01 -14.04 5.82
N HIS A 189 -5.37 -13.01 5.06
CA HIS A 189 -5.78 -13.16 3.66
C HIS A 189 -4.61 -13.47 2.73
N ALA A 190 -3.41 -12.99 3.05
CA ALA A 190 -2.19 -13.44 2.38
C ALA A 190 -1.96 -14.95 2.60
N ASN A 191 -2.30 -15.47 3.79
CA ASN A 191 -2.09 -16.88 4.15
C ASN A 191 -3.26 -17.83 3.78
N LYS A 192 -4.48 -17.31 3.57
CA LYS A 192 -5.69 -18.10 3.23
C LYS A 192 -5.96 -18.24 1.72
N GLY A 193 -5.28 -17.46 0.88
CA GLY A 193 -5.45 -17.55 -0.57
C GLY A 193 -4.66 -18.73 -1.13
N THR A 194 -5.31 -19.57 -1.92
CA THR A 194 -4.66 -20.50 -2.85
C THR A 194 -3.64 -19.79 -3.74
N LEU A 195 -2.41 -19.69 -3.24
CA LEU A 195 -1.18 -20.18 -3.86
C LEU A 195 -0.09 -20.15 -2.78
N LEU A 196 0.16 -21.37 -2.27
CA LEU A 196 1.30 -21.86 -1.47
C LEU A 196 1.21 -21.69 0.06
N ASP A 197 1.20 -22.86 0.70
CA ASP A 197 1.05 -23.14 2.12
C ASP A 197 2.09 -22.44 3.02
N PHE A 198 1.64 -21.90 4.16
CA PHE A 198 2.53 -21.48 5.25
C PHE A 198 1.99 -21.84 6.64
N PRO A 199 2.87 -22.27 7.58
CA PRO A 199 2.61 -22.22 9.01
C PRO A 199 2.94 -20.82 9.59
N LYS A 200 2.16 -20.43 10.61
CA LYS A 200 2.26 -19.16 11.37
C LYS A 200 3.61 -18.95 12.08
N PRO A 201 4.13 -17.72 12.14
CA PRO A 201 5.06 -17.30 13.19
C PRO A 201 4.37 -16.45 14.27
N ASP A 202 4.74 -16.68 15.53
CA ASP A 202 4.36 -15.88 16.71
C ASP A 202 4.86 -14.44 16.57
N LEU A 203 3.97 -13.47 16.80
CA LEU A 203 4.27 -12.04 16.79
C LEU A 203 4.08 -11.47 18.19
N ASP A 204 5.19 -11.35 18.92
CA ASP A 204 5.29 -10.46 20.07
C ASP A 204 5.82 -9.11 19.56
N ILE A 205 4.90 -8.18 19.31
CA ILE A 205 5.22 -6.79 18.97
C ILE A 205 4.97 -6.01 20.25
N THR A 206 5.99 -5.93 21.08
CA THR A 206 5.96 -5.17 22.33
C THR A 206 5.63 -3.71 22.07
N ASP A 207 4.73 -3.20 22.90
CA ASP A 207 4.30 -1.82 22.93
C ASP A 207 5.48 -0.90 23.26
N GLY A 208 5.86 -0.07 22.29
CA GLY A 208 6.87 0.98 22.49
C GLY A 208 6.25 2.18 23.20
N ASN A 209 6.63 2.37 24.46
CA ASN A 209 6.68 3.67 25.12
C ASN A 209 7.61 4.63 24.36
#